data_AF-A0A4Q2E1K8-F1
#
_entry.id   AF-A0A4Q2E1K8-F1
#
_cell.length_a   1.000
_cell.length_b   1.000
_cell.length_c   1.000
_cell.angle_alpha   90.00
_cell.angle_beta   90.00
_cell.angle_gamma   90.00
#
_symmetry.space_group_name_H-M   'P 1'
#
loop_
_entity.id
_entity.type
_entity.pdbx_description
1 polymer ?
#
loop_
_entity_poly.entity_id
_entity_poly.type
_entity_poly.pdbx_seq_one_letter_code
_entity_poly.pdbx_strand_id
1 'polypeptide(L)' 'MGLFTPLYNLPNHVLEKQKMFQNDARHIIFRGPRARLYVGGFSALFAVGMIGTTYGTFQLVKGKD' A
#
# COMPACT_ATOMS: atom_id res chain seq x y z
N MET A 1 -19.74 -6.26 9.23
CA MET A 1 -19.92 -5.49 7.98
C MET A 1 -20.08 -6.50 6.85
N GLY A 2 -21.32 -6.82 6.48
CA GLY A 2 -21.62 -7.77 5.39
C GLY A 2 -21.57 -7.10 4.02
N LEU A 3 -21.46 -7.91 2.97
CA LEU A 3 -21.38 -7.48 1.56
C LEU A 3 -22.51 -6.55 1.09
N PHE A 4 -23.68 -6.61 1.75
CA PHE A 4 -24.87 -5.81 1.39
C PHE A 4 -25.23 -4.78 2.47
N THR A 5 -24.29 -4.38 3.32
CA THR A 5 -24.56 -3.35 4.34
C THR A 5 -24.75 -2.01 3.62
N PRO A 6 -25.90 -1.32 3.78
CA PRO A 6 -26.13 -0.06 3.09
C PRO A 6 -25.10 1.01 3.46
N LEU A 7 -24.41 1.54 2.45
CA LEU A 7 -23.36 2.55 2.61
C LEU A 7 -23.86 3.85 3.24
N TYR A 8 -25.13 4.18 3.05
CA TYR A 8 -25.75 5.41 3.57
C TYR A 8 -25.98 5.39 5.09
N ASN A 9 -25.95 4.21 5.73
CA ASN A 9 -26.18 4.08 7.17
C ASN A 9 -24.88 4.00 7.98
N LEU A 10 -23.74 4.32 7.36
CA LEU A 10 -22.45 4.36 8.02
C LEU A 10 -22.21 5.74 8.65
N PRO A 11 -21.63 5.79 9.86
CA PRO A 11 -21.24 7.06 10.48
C PRO A 11 -20.26 7.85 9.60
N ASN A 12 -20.56 9.15 9.42
CA ASN A 12 -19.71 10.07 8.68
C ASN A 12 -18.49 10.49 9.53
N HIS A 13 -17.30 10.13 9.07
CA HIS A 13 -16.02 10.46 9.70
C HIS A 13 -15.12 11.35 8.80
N VAL A 14 -15.69 12.06 7.83
CA VAL A 14 -14.91 12.83 6.84
C VAL A 14 -14.11 13.95 7.52
N LEU A 15 -14.73 14.76 8.37
CA LEU A 15 -14.06 15.87 9.06
C LEU A 15 -12.93 15.39 9.98
N GLU A 16 -13.14 14.27 10.68
CA GLU A 16 -12.11 13.66 11.53
C GLU A 16 -10.90 13.22 10.70
N LYS A 17 -11.15 12.52 9.59
CA LYS A 17 -10.07 12.11 8.68
C LYS A 17 -9.36 13.31 8.07
N GLN A 18 -10.08 14.36 7.66
CA GLN A 18 -9.47 15.58 7.14
C GLN A 18 -8.53 16.22 8.17
N LYS A 19 -8.98 16.40 9.42
CA LYS A 19 -8.13 16.91 10.51
C LYS A 19 -6.91 16.03 10.73
N MET A 20 -7.07 14.70 10.76
CA MET A 20 -5.97 13.75 10.92
C MET A 20 -4.94 13.87 9.79
N PHE A 21 -5.37 13.92 8.53
CA PHE A 21 -4.47 13.99 7.37
C PHE A 21 -3.84 15.37 7.17
N GLN A 22 -4.53 16.45 7.57
CA GLN A 22 -4.02 17.82 7.45
C GLN A 22 -3.06 18.19 8.58
N ASN A 23 -3.22 17.61 9.77
CA ASN A 23 -2.35 17.84 10.94
C ASN A 23 -1.05 17.00 10.92
N ASP A 24 -0.79 16.27 9.84
CA ASP A 24 0.36 15.38 9.72
C ASP A 24 1.33 15.86 8.64
N ALA A 25 2.55 16.20 9.06
CA ALA A 25 3.61 16.68 8.17
C ALA A 25 4.29 15.57 7.35
N ARG A 26 4.04 14.29 7.64
CA ARG A 26 4.61 13.18 6.87
C ARG A 26 4.14 13.22 5.42
N HIS A 27 4.84 12.52 4.53
CA HIS A 27 4.39 12.37 3.14
C HIS A 27 3.02 11.67 3.09
N ILE A 28 2.17 12.03 2.11
CA ILE A 28 0.76 11.62 2.00
C ILE A 28 0.55 10.10 2.16
N ILE A 29 1.45 9.30 1.59
CA ILE A 29 1.37 7.82 1.61
C ILE A 29 1.57 7.24 3.02
N PHE A 30 2.14 7.99 3.96
CA PHE A 30 2.43 7.56 5.33
C PHE A 30 1.45 8.10 6.38
N ARG A 31 0.52 8.98 6.00
CA ARG A 31 -0.37 9.68 6.96
C ARG A 31 -1.46 8.79 7.53
N GLY A 32 -1.86 7.75 6.80
CA GLY A 32 -2.90 6.84 7.25
C GLY A 32 -2.50 6.01 8.48
N PRO A 33 -3.45 5.64 9.36
CA PRO A 33 -3.17 4.86 10.57
C PRO A 33 -2.55 3.48 10.29
N ARG A 34 -2.88 2.89 9.13
CA ARG A 34 -2.35 1.60 8.66
C ARG A 34 -1.33 1.73 7.54
N ALA A 35 -0.85 2.96 7.27
CA ALA A 35 0.02 3.21 6.13
C ALA A 35 1.31 2.40 6.19
N ARG A 36 1.91 2.19 7.37
CA ARG A 36 3.12 1.38 7.53
C ARG A 36 2.91 -0.07 7.08
N LEU A 37 1.74 -0.65 7.36
CA LEU A 37 1.42 -2.02 6.93
C LEU A 37 1.28 -2.10 5.40
N TYR A 38 0.53 -1.17 4.80
CA TYR A 38 0.29 -1.18 3.36
C TYR A 38 1.54 -0.83 2.56
N VAL A 39 2.21 0.28 2.88
CA VAL A 39 3.41 0.71 2.16
C VAL A 39 4.55 -0.25 2.42
N GLY A 40 4.73 -0.73 3.66
CA GLY A 40 5.76 -1.71 3.99
C GLY A 40 5.54 -3.05 3.27
N GLY A 41 4.31 -3.58 3.31
CA GLY A 41 3.96 -4.83 2.62
C GLY A 41 4.13 -4.72 1.10
N PHE A 42 3.65 -3.62 0.50
CA PHE A 42 3.87 -3.34 -0.92
C PHE A 42 5.37 -3.28 -1.25
N SER A 43 6.15 -2.53 -0.47
CA SER A 43 7.58 -2.36 -0.72
C SER A 43 8.34 -3.68 -0.65
N ALA A 44 7.99 -4.55 0.31
CA ALA A 44 8.59 -5.87 0.43
C ALA A 44 8.29 -6.76 -0.79
N LEU A 45 7.01 -6.86 -1.18
CA LEU A 45 6.61 -7.65 -2.34
C LEU A 45 7.22 -7.11 -3.63
N PHE A 46 7.24 -5.79 -3.78
CA PHE A 46 7.86 -5.12 -4.92
C PHE A 46 9.36 -5.43 -5.00
N ALA A 47 10.09 -5.29 -3.90
CA ALA A 47 11.52 -5.57 -3.86
C ALA A 47 11.84 -7.03 -4.22
N VAL A 48 11.08 -7.99 -3.68
CA VAL A 48 11.22 -9.41 -4.01
C VAL A 48 10.96 -9.65 -5.50
N GLY A 49 9.89 -9.06 -6.05
CA GLY A 49 9.57 -9.13 -7.47
C GLY A 49 10.71 -8.59 -8.34
N MET A 50 11.22 -7.40 -8.04
CA MET A 50 12.31 -6.77 -8.80
C MET A 50 13.62 -7.56 -8.74
N ILE A 51 13.97 -8.14 -7.59
CA ILE A 51 15.13 -9.02 -7.46
C ILE A 51 14.93 -10.27 -8.33
N GLY A 52 13.75 -10.89 -8.27
CA GLY A 52 13.40 -12.05 -9.10
C GLY A 52 13.48 -11.76 -10.60
N THR A 53 12.93 -10.63 -11.05
CA THR A 53 13.02 -10.18 -12.44
C THR A 53 14.48 -9.96 -12.85
N THR A 54 15.26 -9.26 -12.05
CA THR A 54 16.67 -8.97 -12.35
C THR A 54 17.49 -10.27 -12.45
N TYR A 55 17.28 -11.20 -11.53
CA TYR A 55 17.92 -12.51 -11.55
C TYR A 55 17.51 -13.33 -12.77
N GLY A 56 16.21 -13.38 -13.10
CA GLY A 56 15.71 -14.05 -14.29
C GLY A 56 16.32 -13.48 -15.57
N THR A 57 16.34 -12.15 -15.71
CA THR A 57 16.99 -11.49 -16.85
C THR A 57 18.48 -11.82 -16.93
N PHE A 58 19.19 -11.86 -15.81
CA PHE A 58 20.61 -12.24 -15.79
C PHE A 58 20.85 -13.67 -16.26
N GLN A 59 19.99 -14.62 -15.89
CA GLN A 59 20.09 -16.00 -16.34
C GLN A 59 19.77 -16.13 -17.84
N LEU A 60 18.74 -15.43 -18.32
CA LEU A 60 18.41 -15.36 -19.75
C LEU A 60 19.57 -14.83 -20.59
N VAL A 61 20.23 -13.75 -20.14
CA VAL A 61 21.42 -13.20 -20.82
C VAL A 61 22.58 -14.21 -20.84
N LYS A 62 22.70 -15.05 -19.82
CA LYS A 62 23.72 -16.10 -19.74
C LYS A 62 23.33 -17.39 -20.47
N GLY A 63 22.13 -17.47 -21.06
CA GLY A 63 21.62 -18.69 -21.68
C GLY A 63 21.45 -19.84 -20.69
N LYS A 64 21.16 -19.52 -19.42
CA LYS A 64 20.87 -20.50 -18.38
C LYS A 64 19.36 -20.52 -18.17
N ASP A 65 18.74 -21.64 -18.53
CA ASP A 65 17.32 -21.91 -18.29
C ASP A 65 17.10 -22.41 -16.85
#